data_AF-A0A0N1MQT5-F1
#
_entry.id   AF-A0A0N1MQT5-F1
#
_cell.length_a   1.000
_cell.length_b   1.000
_cell.length_c   1.000
_cell.angle_alpha   90.00
_cell.angle_beta   90.00
_cell.angle_gamma   90.00
#
_symmetry.space_group_name_H-M   'P 1'
#
loop_
_entity.id
_entity.type
_entity.pdbx_description
1 polymer ?
#
loop_
_entity_poly.entity_id
_entity_poly.type
_entity_poly.pdbx_seq_one_letter_code
_entity_poly.pdbx_strand_id
1 'polypeptide(L)'
;MRPVIKYDIAIYSPSIHLEMKEAKEICEIFISNSGTIRSLSIRAIYFSFENISYFEEGAVILVAKALLAIQDRVSIPVAFIGYSDLQFPKLKALFPNRSVPLFKTEAMANLLLSLKMPSISQKIIYYDNDGMVQTLISRELENRGYEVICVNNMQSLLAKGKQFLDKAFYLYNIYFDVTGNFIPTTIHSGIVTYTLYKKADKNISLYFNLQAHNSRLREGYKVFIFDVTQTQDFSLVALEFIMSLALNNIRYEACIAICGLKVKINPDKIDLCKRSGIYFFGSVAECKNDSLIREYANKYQLAEQKRKGLTKHLVAQLPVFINAAIETLSSLTGGEAKRTDYKVTTYNKTGQNDIMGAMINFEGDVSGVVALCFSKMIVKEASMMLLGEESQSDEELLDVISEFTNIIAGRAKAVLSEHNLSIGISLPKACRSEDEIVAMLVGKQGVQVNLLLNNKPLILFLAH
;
A
#
# COMPACT_ATOMS: atom_id res chain seq x y z
N MET A 1 -25.18 20.89 18.10
CA MET A 1 -24.96 19.50 17.65
C MET A 1 -23.72 18.91 18.33
N ARG A 2 -23.80 17.69 18.89
CA ARG A 2 -22.62 16.96 19.39
C ARG A 2 -22.18 15.93 18.34
N PRO A 3 -20.88 15.75 18.07
CA PRO A 3 -20.44 14.71 17.16
C PRO A 3 -20.67 13.32 17.75
N VAL A 4 -20.96 12.34 16.88
CA VAL A 4 -20.88 10.93 17.24
C VAL A 4 -19.42 10.50 17.08
N ILE A 5 -18.84 9.93 18.13
CA ILE A 5 -17.48 9.39 18.08
C ILE A 5 -17.55 7.89 17.84
N LYS A 6 -16.91 7.42 16.78
CA LYS A 6 -16.88 6.00 16.38
C LYS A 6 -15.48 5.65 15.90
N TYR A 7 -14.81 4.70 16.54
CA TYR A 7 -13.43 4.27 16.20
C TYR A 7 -12.41 5.44 16.11
N ASP A 8 -12.49 6.37 17.07
CA ASP A 8 -11.69 7.60 17.12
C ASP A 8 -11.95 8.59 15.98
N ILE A 9 -13.12 8.49 15.34
CA ILE A 9 -13.55 9.40 14.28
C ILE A 9 -14.72 10.22 14.80
N ALA A 10 -14.64 11.54 14.70
CA ALA A 10 -15.74 12.44 15.05
C ALA A 10 -16.62 12.69 13.82
N ILE A 11 -17.88 12.26 13.87
CA ILE A 11 -18.84 12.40 12.78
C ILE A 11 -19.91 13.42 13.18
N TYR A 12 -20.01 14.50 12.40
CA TYR A 12 -21.03 15.53 12.55
C TYR A 12 -22.15 15.31 11.54
N SER A 13 -23.36 15.04 12.03
CA SER A 13 -24.53 14.73 11.21
C SER A 13 -25.64 15.74 11.50
N PRO A 14 -25.73 16.85 10.76
CA PRO A 14 -26.73 17.90 10.98
C PRO A 14 -28.15 17.44 10.61
N SER A 15 -29.12 18.32 10.87
CA SER A 15 -30.53 18.14 10.54
C SER A 15 -30.81 18.13 9.03
N ILE A 16 -32.09 18.00 8.68
CA ILE A 16 -32.59 17.80 7.31
C ILE A 16 -32.22 18.93 6.33
N HIS A 17 -32.08 20.16 6.83
CA HIS A 17 -31.73 21.33 6.04
C HIS A 17 -30.39 21.91 6.50
N LEU A 18 -29.55 22.29 5.54
CA LEU A 18 -28.28 22.98 5.77
C LEU A 18 -28.32 24.36 5.08
N GLU A 19 -28.76 25.37 5.82
CA GLU A 19 -28.76 26.76 5.37
C GLU A 19 -27.66 27.55 6.10
N MET A 20 -27.51 28.83 5.76
CA MET A 20 -26.48 29.69 6.35
C MET A 20 -26.57 29.79 7.88
N LYS A 21 -27.77 29.67 8.47
CA LYS A 21 -27.94 29.72 9.92
C LYS A 21 -27.32 28.49 10.58
N GLU A 22 -27.69 27.29 10.15
CA GLU A 22 -27.18 26.03 10.68
C GLU A 22 -25.67 25.92 10.44
N ALA A 23 -25.19 26.35 9.27
CA ALA A 23 -23.77 26.35 8.97
C ALA A 23 -22.95 27.22 9.94
N LYS A 24 -23.46 28.38 10.36
CA LYS A 24 -22.80 29.24 11.35
C LYS A 24 -22.71 28.55 12.72
N GLU A 25 -23.81 27.95 13.19
CA GLU A 25 -23.85 27.21 14.45
C GLU A 25 -22.84 26.03 14.43
N ILE A 26 -22.74 25.32 13.30
CA ILE A 26 -21.77 24.24 13.09
C ILE A 26 -20.33 24.76 13.18
N CYS A 27 -20.05 25.93 12.58
CA CYS A 27 -18.72 26.54 12.63
C CYS A 27 -18.31 26.93 14.05
N GLU A 28 -19.24 27.43 14.87
CA GLU A 28 -18.98 27.74 16.28
C GLU A 28 -18.65 26.48 17.10
N ILE A 29 -19.33 25.37 16.81
CA ILE A 29 -19.06 24.05 17.42
C ILE A 29 -17.66 23.56 17.05
N PHE A 30 -17.28 23.71 15.78
CA PHE A 30 -15.94 23.37 15.29
C PHE A 30 -14.83 24.14 15.98
N ILE A 31 -15.02 25.44 16.20
CA ILE A 31 -14.05 26.30 16.90
C ILE A 31 -13.94 25.88 18.37
N SER A 32 -15.07 25.73 19.05
CA SER A 32 -15.12 25.41 20.49
C SER A 32 -14.60 24.01 20.82
N ASN A 33 -14.79 23.04 19.92
CA ASN A 33 -14.36 21.65 20.15
C ASN A 33 -12.89 21.36 19.79
N SER A 34 -12.14 22.33 19.26
CA SER A 34 -10.74 22.11 18.82
C SER A 34 -9.81 21.60 19.94
N GLY A 35 -10.01 22.05 21.18
CA GLY A 35 -9.28 21.55 22.35
C GLY A 35 -9.67 20.11 22.74
N THR A 36 -10.96 19.81 22.70
CA THR A 36 -11.51 18.48 23.02
C THR A 36 -11.06 17.42 22.01
N ILE A 37 -11.00 17.77 20.72
CA ILE A 37 -10.52 16.89 19.63
C ILE A 37 -9.11 16.38 19.92
N ARG A 38 -8.21 17.25 20.41
CA ARG A 38 -6.84 16.85 20.79
C ARG A 38 -6.81 15.92 22.00
N SER A 39 -7.68 16.15 22.99
CA SER A 39 -7.73 15.33 24.22
C SER A 39 -8.27 13.91 24.02
N LEU A 40 -9.10 13.71 22.99
CA LEU A 40 -9.77 12.43 22.70
C LEU A 40 -9.04 11.56 21.67
N SER A 41 -7.81 11.92 21.28
CA SER A 41 -7.02 11.17 20.29
C SER A 41 -7.76 10.90 18.97
N ILE A 42 -8.63 11.82 18.56
CA ILE A 42 -9.42 11.70 17.33
C ILE A 42 -8.48 11.64 16.12
N ARG A 43 -8.70 10.66 15.24
CA ARG A 43 -7.89 10.39 14.04
C ARG A 43 -8.47 11.00 12.76
N ALA A 44 -9.75 11.36 12.74
CA ALA A 44 -10.38 12.07 11.62
C ALA A 44 -11.67 12.79 12.02
N ILE A 45 -12.08 13.78 11.23
CA ILE A 45 -13.36 14.47 11.39
C ILE A 45 -14.16 14.38 10.10
N TYR A 46 -15.37 13.85 10.19
CA TYR A 46 -16.29 13.77 9.06
C TYR A 46 -17.51 14.65 9.27
N PHE A 47 -18.00 15.21 8.17
CA PHE A 47 -19.31 15.86 8.11
C PHE A 47 -20.22 15.07 7.18
N SER A 48 -21.31 14.54 7.73
CA SER A 48 -22.22 13.63 7.05
C SER A 48 -23.39 14.37 6.40
N PHE A 49 -23.63 14.06 5.14
CA PHE A 49 -24.81 14.50 4.38
C PHE A 49 -25.98 13.49 4.46
N GLU A 50 -25.84 12.40 5.22
CA GLU A 50 -26.81 11.29 5.26
C GLU A 50 -28.23 11.73 5.64
N ASN A 51 -28.34 12.72 6.53
CA ASN A 51 -29.61 13.27 6.96
C ASN A 51 -30.04 14.53 6.19
N ILE A 52 -29.18 15.10 5.34
CA ILE A 52 -29.44 16.37 4.67
C ILE A 52 -30.20 16.12 3.37
N SER A 53 -31.43 16.62 3.26
CA SER A 53 -32.20 16.55 2.01
C SER A 53 -31.99 17.79 1.13
N TYR A 54 -31.67 18.92 1.74
CA TYR A 54 -31.44 20.21 1.06
C TYR A 54 -30.27 20.97 1.69
N PHE A 55 -29.45 21.60 0.86
CA PHE A 55 -28.39 22.49 1.30
C PHE A 55 -28.27 23.72 0.39
N GLU A 56 -27.92 24.86 0.99
CA GLU A 56 -27.45 26.04 0.27
C GLU A 56 -25.95 25.89 -0.05
N GLU A 57 -25.54 26.31 -1.25
CA GLU A 57 -24.13 26.22 -1.67
C GLU A 57 -23.20 27.02 -0.73
N GLY A 58 -23.63 28.22 -0.33
CA GLY A 58 -22.89 29.07 0.60
C GLY A 58 -22.70 28.42 1.98
N ALA A 59 -23.70 27.69 2.46
CA ALA A 59 -23.66 26.98 3.73
C ALA A 59 -22.64 25.83 3.69
N VAL A 60 -22.66 25.02 2.62
CA VAL A 60 -21.69 23.93 2.41
C VAL A 60 -20.26 24.47 2.31
N ILE A 61 -20.04 25.56 1.57
CA ILE A 61 -18.73 26.20 1.45
C ILE A 61 -18.24 26.71 2.81
N LEU A 62 -19.12 27.28 3.63
CA LEU A 62 -18.77 27.76 4.96
C LEU A 62 -18.33 26.61 5.87
N VAL A 63 -19.09 25.51 5.92
CA VAL A 63 -18.73 24.30 6.68
C VAL A 63 -17.41 23.72 6.20
N ALA A 64 -17.19 23.63 4.89
CA ALA A 64 -15.94 23.16 4.30
C ALA A 64 -14.74 24.00 4.74
N LYS A 65 -14.85 25.33 4.71
CA LYS A 65 -13.80 26.24 5.19
C LYS A 65 -13.48 26.01 6.66
N ALA A 66 -14.50 25.82 7.49
CA ALA A 66 -14.31 25.58 8.91
C ALA A 66 -13.67 24.21 9.19
N LEU A 67 -14.05 23.14 8.46
CA LEU A 67 -13.37 21.85 8.54
C LEU A 67 -11.90 21.93 8.16
N LEU A 68 -11.57 22.59 7.04
CA LEU A 68 -10.19 22.77 6.62
C LEU A 68 -9.37 23.61 7.62
N ALA A 69 -9.98 24.63 8.22
CA ALA A 69 -9.35 25.39 9.28
C ALA A 69 -9.07 24.54 10.53
N ILE A 70 -9.94 23.57 10.85
CA ILE A 70 -9.66 22.59 11.92
C ILE A 70 -8.53 21.65 11.50
N GLN A 71 -8.59 21.05 10.30
CA GLN A 71 -7.53 20.18 9.77
C GLN A 71 -6.16 20.83 9.94
N ASP A 72 -6.06 22.10 9.56
CA ASP A 72 -4.84 22.89 9.67
C ASP A 72 -4.37 23.12 11.10
N ARG A 73 -5.29 23.20 12.07
CA ARG A 73 -4.97 23.43 13.48
C ARG A 73 -4.62 22.16 14.24
N VAL A 74 -5.26 21.03 13.94
CA VAL A 74 -5.07 19.78 14.69
C VAL A 74 -4.33 18.70 13.93
N SER A 75 -4.07 18.90 12.64
CA SER A 75 -3.36 17.98 11.77
C SER A 75 -3.98 16.58 11.77
N ILE A 76 -5.29 16.50 11.47
CA ILE A 76 -6.00 15.24 11.21
C ILE A 76 -6.87 15.38 9.96
N PRO A 77 -7.05 14.32 9.16
CA PRO A 77 -7.83 14.38 7.94
C PRO A 77 -9.30 14.73 8.19
N VAL A 78 -9.87 15.51 7.26
CA VAL A 78 -11.29 15.84 7.25
C VAL A 78 -11.94 15.44 5.93
N ALA A 79 -13.24 15.11 5.96
CA ALA A 79 -13.98 14.74 4.76
C ALA A 79 -15.48 15.01 4.87
N PHE A 80 -16.12 15.13 3.71
CA PHE A 80 -17.56 15.01 3.57
C PHE A 80 -17.94 13.58 3.22
N ILE A 81 -18.94 13.05 3.93
CA ILE A 81 -19.42 11.68 3.75
C ILE A 81 -20.94 11.60 3.61
N GLY A 82 -21.47 10.42 3.26
CA GLY A 82 -22.89 10.11 3.43
C GLY A 82 -23.84 10.78 2.44
N TYR A 83 -23.34 11.32 1.33
CA TYR A 83 -24.19 11.98 0.33
C TYR A 83 -24.83 10.98 -0.66
N SER A 84 -25.99 11.38 -1.19
CA SER A 84 -26.69 10.63 -2.25
C SER A 84 -26.04 10.84 -3.63
N ASP A 85 -26.41 9.99 -4.59
CA ASP A 85 -25.94 10.12 -5.98
C ASP A 85 -26.42 11.42 -6.65
N LEU A 86 -27.54 11.99 -6.18
CA LEU A 86 -28.06 13.29 -6.64
C LEU A 86 -27.26 14.48 -6.06
N GLN A 87 -26.72 14.32 -4.85
CA GLN A 87 -25.93 15.35 -4.19
C GLN A 87 -24.48 15.39 -4.67
N PHE A 88 -23.92 14.23 -5.05
CA PHE A 88 -22.50 14.12 -5.42
C PHE A 88 -22.06 15.09 -6.52
N PRO A 89 -22.77 15.24 -7.67
CA PRO A 89 -22.37 16.20 -8.70
C PRO A 89 -22.38 17.66 -8.20
N LYS A 90 -23.35 18.02 -7.35
CA LYS A 90 -23.47 19.36 -6.75
C LYS A 90 -22.28 19.63 -5.83
N LEU A 91 -21.97 18.70 -4.92
CA LEU A 91 -20.82 18.81 -4.02
C LEU A 91 -19.50 18.87 -4.79
N LYS A 92 -19.33 18.04 -5.82
CA LYS A 92 -18.16 18.04 -6.69
C LYS A 92 -17.96 19.40 -7.39
N ALA A 93 -19.04 20.04 -7.85
CA ALA A 93 -18.98 21.34 -8.51
C ALA A 93 -18.54 22.48 -7.57
N LEU A 94 -18.86 22.39 -6.26
CA LEU A 94 -18.44 23.39 -5.27
C LEU A 94 -16.93 23.36 -4.97
N PHE A 95 -16.25 22.24 -5.22
CA PHE A 95 -14.85 22.04 -4.86
C PHE A 95 -13.99 21.54 -6.04
N PRO A 96 -13.93 22.26 -7.18
CA PRO A 96 -13.25 21.77 -8.40
C PRO A 96 -11.77 21.43 -8.21
N ASN A 97 -11.13 22.01 -7.18
CA ASN A 97 -9.74 21.75 -6.81
C ASN A 97 -9.56 20.56 -5.86
N ARG A 98 -10.62 19.79 -5.58
CA ARG A 98 -10.61 18.66 -4.64
C ARG A 98 -10.14 19.05 -3.23
N SER A 99 -10.42 20.30 -2.83
CA SER A 99 -9.94 20.87 -1.56
C SER A 99 -10.51 20.18 -0.33
N VAL A 100 -11.73 19.64 -0.42
CA VAL A 100 -12.34 18.79 0.61
C VAL A 100 -12.58 17.40 0.01
N PRO A 101 -12.05 16.33 0.61
CA PRO A 101 -12.35 14.97 0.21
C PRO A 101 -13.84 14.64 0.33
N LEU A 102 -14.41 14.07 -0.73
CA LEU A 102 -15.76 13.54 -0.76
C LEU A 102 -15.70 12.01 -0.86
N PHE A 103 -16.31 11.32 0.09
CA PHE A 103 -16.48 9.86 0.05
C PHE A 103 -17.94 9.48 0.25
N LYS A 104 -18.53 8.68 -0.64
CA LYS A 104 -19.97 8.38 -0.56
C LYS A 104 -20.38 7.79 0.78
N THR A 105 -19.53 6.97 1.39
CA THR A 105 -19.79 6.32 2.69
C THR A 105 -18.64 6.51 3.68
N GLU A 106 -18.94 6.36 4.98
CA GLU A 106 -17.93 6.30 6.06
C GLU A 106 -16.86 5.23 5.76
N ALA A 107 -17.27 4.07 5.24
CA ALA A 107 -16.37 2.97 4.95
C ALA A 107 -15.37 3.30 3.83
N MET A 108 -15.81 4.02 2.78
CA MET A 108 -14.91 4.48 1.71
C MET A 108 -13.90 5.50 2.24
N ALA A 109 -14.33 6.44 3.08
CA ALA A 109 -13.44 7.40 3.73
C ALA A 109 -12.38 6.68 4.57
N ASN A 110 -12.80 5.71 5.38
CA ASN A 110 -11.89 4.96 6.24
C ASN A 110 -10.84 4.15 5.48
N LEU A 111 -11.23 3.53 4.35
CA LEU A 111 -10.32 2.82 3.46
C LEU A 111 -9.28 3.77 2.86
N LEU A 112 -9.75 4.85 2.22
CA LEU A 112 -8.87 5.74 1.46
C LEU A 112 -8.05 6.70 2.33
N LEU A 113 -8.50 7.00 3.55
CA LEU A 113 -7.74 7.76 4.55
C LEU A 113 -6.89 6.88 5.47
N SER A 114 -6.77 5.59 5.16
CA SER A 114 -5.91 4.66 5.89
C SER A 114 -6.27 4.48 7.38
N LEU A 115 -7.54 4.65 7.75
CA LEU A 115 -8.00 4.62 9.15
C LEU A 115 -8.54 3.25 9.57
N LYS A 116 -9.27 2.58 8.66
CA LYS A 116 -9.82 1.24 8.86
C LYS A 116 -9.96 0.53 7.51
N MET A 117 -9.39 -0.67 7.45
CA MET A 117 -9.31 -1.47 6.24
C MET A 117 -10.42 -2.54 6.20
N PRO A 118 -11.08 -2.79 5.05
CA PRO A 118 -11.85 -4.01 4.83
C PRO A 118 -10.93 -5.23 4.75
N SER A 119 -11.50 -6.43 4.92
CA SER A 119 -10.77 -7.69 4.80
C SER A 119 -10.21 -7.85 3.38
N ILE A 120 -8.95 -8.26 3.24
CA ILE A 120 -8.27 -8.46 1.96
C ILE A 120 -8.93 -9.53 1.10
N SER A 121 -9.65 -10.46 1.76
CA SER A 121 -10.45 -11.47 1.10
C SER A 121 -11.63 -10.89 0.30
N GLN A 122 -12.03 -9.64 0.58
CA GLN A 122 -13.07 -8.94 -0.18
C GLN A 122 -12.46 -8.27 -1.41
N LYS A 123 -13.06 -8.54 -2.57
CA LYS A 123 -12.71 -7.84 -3.82
C LYS A 123 -13.14 -6.39 -3.74
N ILE A 124 -12.36 -5.47 -4.29
CA ILE A 124 -12.75 -4.07 -4.45
C ILE A 124 -13.25 -3.86 -5.88
N ILE A 125 -14.55 -3.61 -6.05
CA ILE A 125 -15.10 -3.21 -7.35
C ILE A 125 -15.05 -1.70 -7.43
N TYR A 126 -14.25 -1.17 -8.35
CA TYR A 126 -13.96 0.26 -8.39
C TYR A 126 -14.36 0.90 -9.71
N TYR A 127 -15.17 1.95 -9.62
CA TYR A 127 -15.52 2.82 -10.73
C TYR A 127 -15.11 4.27 -10.44
N ASP A 128 -14.38 4.87 -11.37
CA ASP A 128 -14.21 6.32 -11.48
C ASP A 128 -14.33 6.73 -12.94
N ASN A 129 -14.83 7.94 -13.19
CA ASN A 129 -14.88 8.52 -14.53
C ASN A 129 -13.53 9.06 -15.01
N ASP A 130 -12.61 9.33 -14.08
CA ASP A 130 -11.26 9.77 -14.36
C ASP A 130 -10.32 8.56 -14.34
N GLY A 131 -9.91 8.11 -15.54
CA GLY A 131 -9.08 6.92 -15.69
C GLY A 131 -7.70 7.03 -15.00
N MET A 132 -7.16 8.23 -14.84
CA MET A 132 -5.91 8.44 -14.10
C MET A 132 -6.15 8.24 -12.60
N VAL A 133 -7.21 8.83 -12.06
CA VAL A 133 -7.62 8.61 -10.65
C VAL A 133 -7.94 7.15 -10.40
N GLN A 134 -8.62 6.49 -11.34
CA GLN A 134 -8.90 5.06 -11.24
C GLN A 134 -7.61 4.24 -11.14
N THR A 135 -6.63 4.52 -12.02
CA THR A 135 -5.35 3.81 -12.03
C THR A 135 -4.52 4.06 -10.77
N LEU A 136 -4.47 5.29 -10.27
CA LEU A 136 -3.68 5.62 -9.09
C LEU A 136 -4.25 4.96 -7.82
N ILE A 137 -5.56 5.01 -7.64
CA ILE A 137 -6.23 4.40 -6.49
C ILE A 137 -6.18 2.87 -6.59
N SER A 138 -6.40 2.29 -7.78
CA SER A 138 -6.31 0.83 -7.94
C SER A 138 -4.92 0.33 -7.60
N ARG A 139 -3.86 0.98 -8.10
CA ARG A 139 -2.47 0.62 -7.78
C ARG A 139 -2.14 0.77 -6.31
N GLU A 140 -2.63 1.82 -5.65
CA GLU A 140 -2.41 1.99 -4.22
C GLU A 140 -3.10 0.87 -3.42
N LEU A 141 -4.32 0.51 -3.77
CA LEU A 141 -5.06 -0.58 -3.13
C LEU A 141 -4.45 -1.95 -3.45
N GLU A 142 -3.98 -2.19 -4.67
CA GLU A 142 -3.23 -3.38 -5.07
C GLU A 142 -1.88 -3.47 -4.35
N ASN A 143 -1.22 -2.34 -4.11
CA ASN A 143 0.01 -2.29 -3.30
C ASN A 143 -0.23 -2.61 -1.83
N ARG A 144 -1.43 -2.27 -1.32
CA ARG A 144 -1.95 -2.73 -0.03
C ARG A 144 -2.51 -4.15 -0.11
N GLY A 145 -2.58 -4.72 -1.31
CA GLY A 145 -2.89 -6.11 -1.55
C GLY A 145 -4.30 -6.50 -1.96
N TYR A 146 -5.18 -5.52 -2.10
CA TYR A 146 -6.55 -5.80 -2.50
C TYR A 146 -6.60 -6.27 -3.94
N GLU A 147 -7.48 -7.25 -4.20
CA GLU A 147 -7.89 -7.54 -5.58
C GLU A 147 -8.85 -6.45 -6.04
N VAL A 148 -8.38 -5.56 -6.93
CA VAL A 148 -9.18 -4.45 -7.46
C VAL A 148 -9.69 -4.81 -8.86
N ILE A 149 -11.01 -4.79 -9.04
CA ILE A 149 -11.67 -4.94 -10.33
C ILE A 149 -12.17 -3.56 -10.77
N CYS A 150 -11.43 -2.93 -11.66
CA CYS A 150 -11.84 -1.69 -12.30
C CYS A 150 -12.97 -1.94 -13.30
N VAL A 151 -14.04 -1.14 -13.23
CA VAL A 151 -15.14 -1.15 -14.20
C VAL A 151 -15.25 0.21 -14.88
N ASN A 152 -15.74 0.22 -16.11
CA ASN A 152 -15.67 1.40 -16.99
C ASN A 152 -16.93 2.28 -16.94
N ASN A 153 -18.02 1.81 -16.31
CA ASN A 153 -19.27 2.54 -16.20
C ASN A 153 -20.12 2.07 -15.01
N MET A 154 -21.11 2.88 -14.63
CA MET A 154 -22.05 2.58 -13.54
C MET A 154 -22.89 1.32 -13.78
N GLN A 155 -23.24 0.99 -15.02
CA GLN A 155 -24.03 -0.22 -15.30
C GLN A 155 -23.21 -1.49 -14.99
N SER A 156 -21.93 -1.50 -15.35
CA SER A 156 -20.98 -2.56 -15.00
C SER A 156 -20.79 -2.66 -13.49
N LEU A 157 -20.72 -1.52 -12.78
CA LEU A 157 -20.67 -1.50 -11.32
C LEU A 157 -21.92 -2.15 -10.71
N LEU A 158 -23.12 -1.81 -11.19
CA LEU A 158 -24.38 -2.40 -10.75
C LEU A 158 -24.48 -3.90 -11.07
N ALA A 159 -24.00 -4.32 -12.23
CA ALA A 159 -23.94 -5.73 -12.62
C ALA A 159 -23.02 -6.53 -11.67
N LYS A 160 -21.83 -5.98 -11.36
CA LYS A 160 -20.92 -6.54 -10.35
C LYS A 160 -21.51 -6.47 -8.93
N GLY A 161 -22.34 -5.46 -8.66
CA GLY A 161 -23.19 -5.34 -7.48
C GLY A 161 -24.04 -6.58 -7.25
N LYS A 162 -24.75 -7.01 -8.29
CA LYS A 162 -25.58 -8.23 -8.27
C LYS A 162 -24.76 -9.52 -8.20
N GLN A 163 -23.59 -9.54 -8.82
CA GLN A 163 -22.71 -10.72 -8.86
C GLN A 163 -22.04 -10.99 -7.50
N PHE A 164 -21.51 -9.96 -6.86
CA PHE A 164 -20.67 -10.11 -5.66
C PHE A 164 -21.39 -9.77 -4.36
N LEU A 165 -22.49 -9.01 -4.40
CA LEU A 165 -23.30 -8.64 -3.22
C LEU A 165 -22.42 -8.14 -2.07
N ASP A 166 -22.58 -8.66 -0.87
CA ASP A 166 -21.82 -8.30 0.34
C ASP A 166 -20.38 -8.85 0.38
N LYS A 167 -19.99 -9.69 -0.59
CA LYS A 167 -18.63 -10.26 -0.69
C LYS A 167 -17.62 -9.29 -1.28
N ALA A 168 -18.06 -8.16 -1.81
CA ALA A 168 -17.19 -7.14 -2.38
C ALA A 168 -17.40 -5.78 -1.72
N PHE A 169 -16.32 -5.01 -1.71
CA PHE A 169 -16.33 -3.60 -1.35
C PHE A 169 -16.51 -2.77 -2.62
N TYR A 170 -17.50 -1.88 -2.65
CA TYR A 170 -17.76 -1.04 -3.82
C TYR A 170 -17.18 0.35 -3.59
N LEU A 171 -16.36 0.81 -4.53
CA LEU A 171 -15.77 2.14 -4.53
C LEU A 171 -16.30 2.92 -5.73
N TYR A 172 -17.00 4.03 -5.48
CA TYR A 172 -17.57 4.90 -6.50
C TYR A 172 -18.01 6.23 -5.88
N ASN A 173 -18.24 7.25 -6.73
CA ASN A 173 -18.64 8.59 -6.30
C ASN A 173 -17.73 9.14 -5.21
N ILE A 174 -16.42 8.94 -5.40
CA ILE A 174 -15.36 9.52 -4.58
C ILE A 174 -14.78 10.73 -5.30
N TYR A 175 -14.32 11.72 -4.55
CA TYR A 175 -13.67 12.89 -5.13
C TYR A 175 -12.71 13.54 -4.14
N PHE A 176 -11.42 13.29 -4.30
CA PHE A 176 -10.37 13.85 -3.47
C PHE A 176 -9.06 13.94 -4.26
N ASP A 177 -8.06 14.66 -3.72
CA ASP A 177 -6.74 14.78 -4.34
C ASP A 177 -5.87 13.55 -4.01
N VAL A 178 -5.94 12.54 -4.86
CA VAL A 178 -5.17 11.28 -4.74
C VAL A 178 -3.68 11.55 -4.59
N THR A 179 -3.15 12.47 -5.39
CA THR A 179 -1.72 12.84 -5.40
C THR A 179 -1.28 13.60 -4.15
N GLY A 180 -2.21 14.22 -3.43
CA GLY A 180 -1.93 14.88 -2.14
C GLY A 180 -2.09 13.94 -0.94
N ASN A 181 -2.86 12.86 -1.09
CA ASN A 181 -3.28 11.98 0.01
C ASN A 181 -2.55 10.63 0.05
N PHE A 182 -1.86 10.24 -1.03
CA PHE A 182 -1.02 9.05 -1.07
C PHE A 182 0.42 9.39 -1.37
N ILE A 183 1.33 8.77 -0.61
CA ILE A 183 2.78 8.83 -0.82
C ILE A 183 3.23 7.42 -1.21
N PRO A 184 3.24 7.08 -2.52
CA PRO A 184 3.69 5.78 -2.97
C PRO A 184 5.09 5.49 -2.46
N THR A 185 5.27 4.28 -1.95
CA THR A 185 6.55 3.79 -1.46
C THR A 185 7.01 2.63 -2.33
N THR A 186 8.21 2.74 -2.88
CA THR A 186 8.88 1.64 -3.59
C THR A 186 10.15 1.26 -2.85
N ILE A 187 10.49 -0.03 -2.86
CA ILE A 187 11.71 -0.56 -2.24
C ILE A 187 12.44 -1.33 -3.32
N HIS A 188 13.72 -1.00 -3.54
CA HIS A 188 14.54 -1.68 -4.53
C HIS A 188 16.01 -1.60 -4.14
N SER A 189 16.68 -2.75 -4.06
CA SER A 189 18.12 -2.85 -3.75
C SER A 189 18.51 -2.15 -2.44
N GLY A 190 17.73 -2.33 -1.37
CA GLY A 190 18.02 -1.69 -0.08
C GLY A 190 17.75 -0.18 -0.02
N ILE A 191 17.10 0.39 -1.04
CA ILE A 191 16.72 1.80 -1.11
C ILE A 191 15.21 1.92 -1.03
N VAL A 192 14.73 2.70 -0.07
CA VAL A 192 13.32 3.04 0.11
C VAL A 192 13.07 4.37 -0.59
N THR A 193 12.09 4.45 -1.49
CA THR A 193 11.74 5.68 -2.23
C THR A 193 10.29 6.07 -1.99
N TYR A 194 10.09 7.27 -1.45
CA TYR A 194 8.81 7.94 -1.28
C TYR A 194 8.60 8.94 -2.42
N THR A 195 7.54 8.77 -3.21
CA THR A 195 7.23 9.69 -4.31
C THR A 195 6.20 10.73 -3.87
N LEU A 196 6.56 12.01 -4.00
CA LEU A 196 5.70 13.15 -3.70
C LEU A 196 5.23 13.82 -4.99
N TYR A 197 3.94 14.11 -5.07
CA TYR A 197 3.30 14.74 -6.23
C TYR A 197 2.73 16.10 -5.87
N LYS A 198 2.61 16.99 -6.86
CA LYS A 198 1.95 18.31 -6.78
C LYS A 198 2.48 19.22 -5.67
N LYS A 199 2.15 18.99 -4.40
CA LYS A 199 2.54 19.83 -3.27
C LYS A 199 3.08 19.00 -2.13
N ALA A 200 4.28 19.33 -1.68
CA ALA A 200 4.81 18.88 -0.40
C ALA A 200 4.69 20.03 0.60
N ASP A 201 3.60 20.03 1.37
CA ASP A 201 3.28 21.08 2.34
C ASP A 201 3.18 20.54 3.78
N LYS A 202 2.56 21.31 4.68
CA LYS A 202 2.33 20.92 6.09
C LYS A 202 1.55 19.59 6.24
N ASN A 203 0.75 19.22 5.25
CA ASN A 203 -0.08 18.03 5.28
C ASN A 203 0.70 16.74 4.97
N ILE A 204 1.97 16.82 4.57
CA ILE A 204 2.80 15.63 4.31
C ILE A 204 2.78 14.66 5.50
N SER A 205 2.78 15.19 6.73
CA SER A 205 2.73 14.40 7.96
C SER A 205 1.43 13.62 8.16
N LEU A 206 0.31 14.06 7.56
CA LEU A 206 -0.99 13.39 7.62
C LEU A 206 -0.99 12.09 6.83
N TYR A 207 -0.26 12.09 5.71
CA TYR A 207 -0.32 11.02 4.71
C TYR A 207 0.96 10.17 4.69
N PHE A 208 1.98 10.55 5.44
CA PHE A 208 3.21 9.78 5.58
C PHE A 208 3.07 8.69 6.63
N ASN A 209 3.34 7.44 6.24
CA ASN A 209 3.33 6.31 7.16
C ASN A 209 4.61 6.26 8.02
N LEU A 210 4.61 7.02 9.11
CA LEU A 210 5.74 7.12 10.05
C LEU A 210 6.08 5.77 10.71
N GLN A 211 5.08 4.94 11.00
CA GLN A 211 5.29 3.62 11.60
C GLN A 211 6.09 2.72 10.66
N ALA A 212 5.69 2.64 9.39
CA ALA A 212 6.37 1.85 8.38
C ALA A 212 7.76 2.41 8.03
N HIS A 213 7.97 3.72 8.12
CA HIS A 213 9.32 4.30 8.03
C HIS A 213 10.22 3.82 9.18
N ASN A 214 9.70 3.86 10.41
CA ASN A 214 10.45 3.42 11.59
C ASN A 214 10.72 1.91 11.63
N SER A 215 9.83 1.09 11.08
CA SER A 215 10.09 -0.36 10.91
C SER A 215 11.28 -0.60 9.99
N ARG A 216 11.29 0.04 8.81
CA ARG A 216 12.41 -0.04 7.86
C ARG A 216 13.76 0.36 8.46
N LEU A 217 13.80 1.39 9.29
CA LEU A 217 15.01 1.73 10.03
C LEU A 217 15.49 0.58 10.93
N ARG A 218 14.57 -0.08 11.64
CA ARG A 218 14.87 -1.24 12.51
C ARG A 218 15.29 -2.47 11.72
N GLU A 219 14.76 -2.69 10.52
CA GLU A 219 15.23 -3.76 9.63
C GLU A 219 16.65 -3.55 9.12
N GLY A 220 17.08 -2.29 9.09
CA GLY A 220 18.43 -1.88 8.76
C GLY A 220 18.55 -1.10 7.46
N TYR A 221 17.45 -0.72 6.82
CA TYR A 221 17.49 0.14 5.62
C TYR A 221 18.25 1.43 5.93
N LYS A 222 19.18 1.79 5.03
CA LYS A 222 20.11 2.91 5.24
C LYS A 222 19.83 4.11 4.35
N VAL A 223 19.02 3.95 3.30
CA VAL A 223 18.76 5.00 2.31
C VAL A 223 17.27 5.21 2.12
N PHE A 224 16.82 6.45 2.34
CA PHE A 224 15.45 6.88 2.14
C PHE A 224 15.41 8.06 1.18
N ILE A 225 14.84 7.86 -0.01
CA ILE A 225 14.70 8.88 -1.05
C ILE A 225 13.32 9.53 -0.95
N PHE A 226 13.25 10.85 -0.92
CA PHE A 226 12.06 11.63 -1.21
C PHE A 226 12.19 12.17 -2.64
N ASP A 227 11.47 11.54 -3.56
CA ASP A 227 11.38 11.98 -4.95
C ASP A 227 10.33 13.09 -5.06
N VAL A 228 10.81 14.30 -5.29
CA VAL A 228 9.97 15.51 -5.45
C VAL A 228 9.96 16.03 -6.88
N THR A 229 10.43 15.23 -7.85
CA THR A 229 10.55 15.63 -9.27
C THR A 229 9.21 16.12 -9.86
N GLN A 230 8.10 15.51 -9.42
CA GLN A 230 6.74 15.85 -9.85
C GLN A 230 6.01 16.85 -8.93
N THR A 231 6.72 17.44 -7.96
CA THR A 231 6.17 18.53 -7.15
C THR A 231 6.25 19.85 -7.92
N GLN A 232 5.20 20.65 -7.78
CA GLN A 232 5.10 22.04 -8.21
C GLN A 232 5.53 22.96 -7.06
N ASP A 233 5.06 22.65 -5.85
CA ASP A 233 5.39 23.39 -4.63
C ASP A 233 6.06 22.48 -3.60
N PHE A 234 7.16 22.94 -3.01
CA PHE A 234 7.81 22.30 -1.87
C PHE A 234 8.01 23.34 -0.76
N SER A 235 7.25 23.20 0.33
CA SER A 235 7.24 24.18 1.41
C SER A 235 8.39 23.97 2.40
N LEU A 236 8.71 25.02 3.16
CA LEU A 236 9.66 24.89 4.27
C LEU A 236 9.18 23.91 5.36
N VAL A 237 7.87 23.86 5.62
CA VAL A 237 7.29 22.94 6.63
C VAL A 237 7.47 21.49 6.22
N ALA A 238 7.40 21.18 4.92
CA ALA A 238 7.70 19.84 4.43
C ALA A 238 9.18 19.47 4.60
N LEU A 239 10.09 20.44 4.41
CA LEU A 239 11.51 20.24 4.71
C LEU A 239 11.72 19.96 6.20
N GLU A 240 11.08 20.74 7.08
CA GLU A 240 11.17 20.56 8.54
C GLU A 240 10.64 19.19 8.98
N PHE A 241 9.56 18.71 8.36
CA PHE A 241 9.07 17.35 8.55
C PHE A 241 10.14 16.31 8.15
N ILE A 242 10.72 16.41 6.97
CA ILE A 242 11.78 15.48 6.53
C ILE A 242 13.01 15.56 7.44
N MET A 243 13.39 16.76 7.89
CA MET A 243 14.45 16.96 8.88
C MET A 243 14.14 16.26 10.20
N SER A 244 12.88 16.28 10.65
CA SER A 244 12.46 15.55 11.86
C SER A 244 12.66 14.04 11.74
N LEU A 245 12.45 13.47 10.53
CA LEU A 245 12.75 12.06 10.26
C LEU A 245 14.26 11.81 10.30
N ALA A 246 15.05 12.70 9.71
CA ALA A 246 16.51 12.59 9.68
C ALA A 246 17.14 12.48 11.07
N LEU A 247 16.59 13.20 12.06
CA LEU A 247 17.01 13.11 13.46
C LEU A 247 16.91 11.69 14.03
N ASN A 248 15.88 10.93 13.62
CA ASN A 248 15.75 9.52 14.00
C ASN A 248 16.68 8.65 13.17
N ASN A 249 16.82 8.92 11.86
CA ASN A 249 17.65 8.14 10.93
C ASN A 249 19.12 8.09 11.35
N ILE A 250 19.66 9.16 11.92
CA ILE A 250 21.03 9.23 12.42
C ILE A 250 21.32 8.09 13.41
N ARG A 251 20.36 7.73 14.28
CA ARG A 251 20.52 6.64 15.27
C ARG A 251 20.67 5.27 14.62
N TYR A 252 20.19 5.13 13.38
CA TYR A 252 20.26 3.91 12.59
C TYR A 252 21.34 4.01 11.50
N GLU A 253 22.21 5.03 11.55
CA GLU A 253 23.22 5.29 10.52
C GLU A 253 22.61 5.35 9.11
N ALA A 254 21.40 5.89 9.00
CA ALA A 254 20.68 6.01 7.75
C ALA A 254 20.69 7.47 7.27
N CYS A 255 20.61 7.66 5.96
CA CYS A 255 20.54 8.97 5.33
C CYS A 255 19.22 9.17 4.58
N ILE A 256 18.90 10.45 4.35
CA ILE A 256 17.81 10.86 3.48
C ILE A 256 18.39 11.52 2.23
N ALA A 257 17.80 11.25 1.08
CA ALA A 257 18.07 11.97 -0.16
C ALA A 257 16.80 12.65 -0.65
N ILE A 258 16.87 13.93 -1.03
CA ILE A 258 15.79 14.67 -1.67
C ILE A 258 16.16 14.87 -3.14
N CYS A 259 15.34 14.33 -4.04
CA CYS A 259 15.64 14.26 -5.47
C CYS A 259 14.68 15.13 -6.29
N GLY A 260 15.20 15.89 -7.25
CA GLY A 260 14.38 16.65 -8.21
C GLY A 260 13.77 17.94 -7.64
N LEU A 261 14.37 18.49 -6.58
CA LEU A 261 13.89 19.72 -5.96
C LEU A 261 14.12 20.93 -6.89
N LYS A 262 13.02 21.60 -7.28
CA LYS A 262 13.06 22.80 -8.14
C LYS A 262 13.13 24.11 -7.34
N VAL A 263 12.73 24.08 -6.07
CA VAL A 263 12.69 25.26 -5.20
C VAL A 263 14.08 25.56 -4.66
N LYS A 264 14.51 26.83 -4.74
CA LYS A 264 15.76 27.27 -4.14
C LYS A 264 15.65 27.32 -2.61
N ILE A 265 16.46 26.52 -1.93
CA ILE A 265 16.63 26.57 -0.47
C ILE A 265 17.81 27.48 -0.14
N ASN A 266 17.72 28.23 0.97
CA ASN A 266 18.83 29.03 1.50
C ASN A 266 20.07 28.13 1.74
N PRO A 267 21.27 28.52 1.27
CA PRO A 267 22.53 27.82 1.55
C PRO A 267 22.73 27.35 3.00
N ASP A 268 22.44 28.19 4.00
CA ASP A 268 22.60 27.82 5.41
C ASP A 268 21.73 26.61 5.81
N LYS A 269 20.52 26.53 5.23
CA LYS A 269 19.62 25.39 5.43
C LYS A 269 20.09 24.15 4.68
N ILE A 270 20.68 24.30 3.50
CA ILE A 270 21.29 23.17 2.79
C ILE A 270 22.42 22.58 3.62
N ASP A 271 23.27 23.41 4.23
CA ASP A 271 24.36 22.95 5.08
C ASP A 271 23.87 22.32 6.38
N LEU A 272 22.78 22.83 6.96
CA LEU A 272 22.11 22.17 8.09
C LEU A 272 21.53 20.80 7.71
N CYS A 273 20.89 20.69 6.54
CA CYS A 273 20.37 19.43 6.02
C CYS A 273 21.49 18.40 5.83
N LYS A 274 22.61 18.80 5.20
CA LYS A 274 23.78 17.92 5.01
C LYS A 274 24.34 17.40 6.33
N ARG A 275 24.50 18.28 7.33
CA ARG A 275 24.95 17.90 8.68
C ARG A 275 23.97 16.97 9.40
N SER A 276 22.70 17.00 9.01
CA SER A 276 21.65 16.12 9.55
C SER A 276 21.50 14.81 8.76
N GLY A 277 22.40 14.51 7.82
CA GLY A 277 22.32 13.30 6.98
C GLY A 277 21.31 13.39 5.84
N ILE A 278 21.00 14.60 5.37
CA ILE A 278 20.11 14.85 4.23
C ILE A 278 20.91 15.38 3.04
N TYR A 279 20.82 14.69 1.91
CA TYR A 279 21.52 15.00 0.67
C TYR A 279 20.54 15.41 -0.42
N PHE A 280 20.98 16.22 -1.38
CA PHE A 280 20.14 16.72 -2.48
C PHE A 280 20.71 16.29 -3.83
N PHE A 281 19.85 15.84 -4.73
CA PHE A 281 20.21 15.38 -6.07
C PHE A 281 19.23 15.94 -7.11
N GLY A 282 19.70 16.08 -8.36
CA GLY A 282 18.87 16.54 -9.47
C GLY A 282 17.83 15.51 -9.91
N SER A 283 18.10 14.22 -9.71
CA SER A 283 17.16 13.13 -10.02
C SER A 283 17.38 11.89 -9.15
N VAL A 284 16.37 11.01 -9.11
CA VAL A 284 16.48 9.70 -8.44
C VAL A 284 17.57 8.83 -9.08
N ALA A 285 17.73 8.91 -10.41
CA ALA A 285 18.76 8.15 -11.12
C ALA A 285 20.18 8.60 -10.73
N GLU A 286 20.40 9.91 -10.65
CA GLU A 286 21.66 10.48 -10.16
C GLU A 286 21.94 10.04 -8.72
N CYS A 287 20.95 10.16 -7.82
CA CYS A 287 21.06 9.73 -6.44
C CYS A 287 21.44 8.25 -6.30
N LYS A 288 20.80 7.35 -7.07
CA LYS A 288 21.10 5.91 -7.04
C LYS A 288 22.51 5.57 -7.53
N ASN A 289 23.11 6.44 -8.34
CA ASN A 289 24.47 6.25 -8.87
C ASN A 289 25.55 6.93 -8.01
N ASP A 290 25.17 7.80 -7.07
CA ASP A 290 26.08 8.48 -6.16
C ASP A 290 26.84 7.48 -5.26
N SER A 291 28.15 7.71 -5.08
CA SER A 291 29.03 6.78 -4.36
C SER A 291 28.68 6.65 -2.89
N LEU A 292 28.32 7.74 -2.22
CA LEU A 292 27.92 7.75 -0.82
C LEU A 292 26.60 7.00 -0.64
N ILE A 293 25.61 7.28 -1.50
CA ILE A 293 24.31 6.60 -1.44
C ILE A 293 24.46 5.09 -1.67
N ARG A 294 25.27 4.69 -2.65
CA ARG A 294 25.58 3.27 -2.90
C ARG A 294 26.28 2.63 -1.71
N GLU A 295 27.18 3.34 -1.03
CA GLU A 295 27.82 2.83 0.18
C GLU A 295 26.79 2.53 1.29
N TYR A 296 25.86 3.47 1.56
CA TYR A 296 24.79 3.24 2.52
C TYR A 296 23.89 2.07 2.11
N ALA A 297 23.45 2.00 0.85
CA ALA A 297 22.63 0.90 0.35
C ALA A 297 23.35 -0.45 0.46
N ASN A 298 24.65 -0.50 0.13
CA ASN A 298 25.48 -1.69 0.25
C ASN A 298 25.65 -2.16 1.70
N LYS A 299 25.67 -1.25 2.69
CA LYS A 299 25.70 -1.65 4.11
C LYS A 299 24.49 -2.49 4.49
N TYR A 300 23.30 -2.14 3.99
CA TYR A 300 22.10 -2.97 4.15
C TYR A 300 22.26 -4.31 3.42
N GLN A 301 22.61 -4.31 2.14
CA GLN A 301 22.72 -5.53 1.33
C GLN A 301 23.77 -6.51 1.89
N LEU A 302 24.92 -6.01 2.36
CA LEU A 302 25.96 -6.84 2.98
C LEU A 302 25.50 -7.43 4.32
N ALA A 303 24.76 -6.67 5.12
CA ALA A 303 24.18 -7.18 6.36
C ALA A 303 23.10 -8.24 6.09
N GLU A 304 22.30 -8.05 5.05
CA GLU A 304 21.29 -8.99 4.60
C GLU A 304 21.90 -10.27 4.04
N GLN A 305 22.94 -10.19 3.21
CA GLN A 305 23.70 -11.35 2.72
C GLN A 305 24.38 -12.14 3.85
N LYS A 306 24.78 -11.46 4.94
CA LYS A 306 25.37 -12.09 6.12
C LYS A 306 24.33 -12.68 7.07
N ARG A 307 23.04 -12.29 6.98
CA ARG A 307 21.97 -12.91 7.76
C ARG A 307 21.76 -14.33 7.25
N LYS A 308 22.44 -15.28 7.92
CA LYS A 308 22.22 -16.71 7.75
C LYS A 308 21.19 -17.17 8.77
N GLY A 309 20.07 -17.70 8.28
CA GLY A 309 19.04 -18.31 9.12
C GLY A 309 17.69 -17.62 9.06
N LEU A 310 16.64 -18.39 9.33
CA LEU A 310 15.28 -17.90 9.47
C LEU A 310 15.18 -16.88 10.60
N THR A 311 14.61 -15.70 10.32
CA THR A 311 14.29 -14.73 11.36
C THR A 311 13.01 -15.13 12.09
N LYS A 312 12.90 -14.84 13.40
CA LYS A 312 11.65 -15.05 14.15
C LYS A 312 10.46 -14.34 13.48
N HIS A 313 10.73 -13.19 12.86
CA HIS A 313 9.73 -12.39 12.16
C HIS A 313 9.22 -13.11 10.91
N LEU A 314 10.11 -13.67 10.07
CA LEU A 314 9.71 -14.48 8.91
C LEU A 314 8.97 -15.74 9.34
N VAL A 315 9.45 -16.43 10.39
CA VAL A 315 8.80 -17.64 10.92
C VAL A 315 7.36 -17.35 11.37
N ALA A 316 7.13 -16.21 12.03
CA ALA A 316 5.80 -15.79 12.44
C ALA A 316 4.86 -15.53 11.25
N GLN A 317 5.40 -15.16 10.09
CA GLN A 317 4.63 -14.89 8.87
C GLN A 317 4.49 -16.10 7.92
N LEU A 318 5.10 -17.26 8.22
CA LEU A 318 4.98 -18.46 7.38
C LEU A 318 3.51 -18.83 7.06
N PRO A 319 2.56 -18.78 8.01
CA PRO A 319 1.17 -19.10 7.71
C PRO A 319 0.58 -18.22 6.60
N VAL A 320 1.01 -16.96 6.49
CA VAL A 320 0.54 -16.03 5.45
C VAL A 320 0.92 -16.54 4.07
N PHE A 321 2.18 -16.90 3.86
CA PHE A 321 2.67 -17.42 2.58
C PHE A 321 2.08 -18.79 2.23
N ILE A 322 1.94 -19.67 3.23
CA ILE A 322 1.36 -21.00 3.04
C ILE A 322 -0.11 -20.90 2.63
N ASN A 323 -0.90 -20.07 3.33
CA ASN A 323 -2.31 -19.89 3.01
C ASN A 323 -2.48 -19.20 1.65
N ALA A 324 -1.67 -18.19 1.34
CA ALA A 324 -1.64 -17.55 0.02
C ALA A 324 -1.38 -18.57 -1.10
N ALA A 325 -0.44 -19.51 -0.90
CA ALA A 325 -0.17 -20.59 -1.84
C ALA A 325 -1.39 -21.53 -2.01
N ILE A 326 -1.94 -22.04 -0.91
CA ILE A 326 -3.07 -22.98 -0.93
C ILE A 326 -4.30 -22.35 -1.60
N GLU A 327 -4.64 -21.13 -1.23
CA GLU A 327 -5.80 -20.41 -1.78
C GLU A 327 -5.60 -20.06 -3.25
N THR A 328 -4.39 -19.64 -3.65
CA THR A 328 -4.10 -19.32 -5.05
C THR A 328 -4.20 -20.55 -5.93
N LEU A 329 -3.55 -21.65 -5.52
CA LEU A 329 -3.57 -22.90 -6.26
C LEU A 329 -5.01 -23.43 -6.39
N SER A 330 -5.77 -23.44 -5.30
CA SER A 330 -7.16 -23.93 -5.34
C SER A 330 -8.06 -23.02 -6.18
N SER A 331 -7.95 -21.70 -6.03
CA SER A 331 -8.81 -20.74 -6.71
C SER A 331 -8.56 -20.66 -8.21
N LEU A 332 -7.30 -20.77 -8.66
CA LEU A 332 -6.94 -20.58 -10.06
C LEU A 332 -7.01 -21.86 -10.87
N THR A 333 -6.84 -23.02 -10.24
CA THR A 333 -6.94 -24.33 -10.92
C THR A 333 -8.30 -24.99 -10.74
N GLY A 334 -9.12 -24.51 -9.79
CA GLY A 334 -10.35 -25.20 -9.37
C GLY A 334 -10.11 -26.52 -8.63
N GLY A 335 -8.84 -26.89 -8.39
CA GLY A 335 -8.43 -28.10 -7.68
C GLY A 335 -8.39 -27.93 -6.16
N GLU A 336 -8.11 -29.02 -5.45
CA GLU A 336 -7.93 -29.03 -3.99
C GLU A 336 -6.43 -28.94 -3.66
N ALA A 337 -5.99 -27.80 -3.10
CA ALA A 337 -4.66 -27.65 -2.54
C ALA A 337 -4.66 -27.85 -1.02
N LYS A 338 -3.68 -28.58 -0.47
CA LYS A 338 -3.53 -28.79 0.98
C LYS A 338 -2.07 -28.92 1.40
N ARG A 339 -1.77 -28.47 2.62
CA ARG A 339 -0.47 -28.70 3.27
C ARG A 339 -0.44 -30.08 3.92
N THR A 340 0.61 -30.84 3.67
CA THR A 340 0.87 -32.12 4.37
C THR A 340 1.74 -31.91 5.59
N ASP A 341 2.93 -31.33 5.40
CA ASP A 341 3.84 -31.00 6.49
C ASP A 341 4.71 -29.76 6.16
N TYR A 342 5.53 -29.36 7.12
CA TYR A 342 6.60 -28.41 6.88
C TYR A 342 7.81 -28.74 7.76
N LYS A 343 9.01 -28.43 7.29
CA LYS A 343 10.27 -28.66 8.02
C LYS A 343 11.19 -27.45 7.88
N VAL A 344 11.84 -27.08 8.98
CA VAL A 344 12.93 -26.10 8.97
C VAL A 344 14.18 -26.82 8.46
N THR A 345 14.64 -26.48 7.27
CA THR A 345 15.72 -27.19 6.56
C THR A 345 16.34 -26.30 5.50
N THR A 346 17.50 -26.69 4.98
CA THR A 346 17.91 -26.26 3.64
C THR A 346 16.99 -26.91 2.61
N TYR A 347 16.86 -26.32 1.42
CA TYR A 347 16.06 -26.91 0.34
C TYR A 347 16.51 -28.35 0.07
N ASN A 348 15.62 -29.31 0.26
CA ASN A 348 15.88 -30.72 0.00
C ASN A 348 15.33 -31.07 -1.38
N LYS A 349 16.24 -31.49 -2.26
CA LYS A 349 15.88 -32.00 -3.59
C LYS A 349 14.89 -33.15 -3.46
N THR A 350 13.88 -33.14 -4.32
CA THR A 350 12.94 -34.24 -4.53
C THR A 350 13.60 -35.42 -5.23
N GLY A 351 14.65 -35.17 -6.04
CA GLY A 351 15.29 -36.19 -6.86
C GLY A 351 14.49 -36.57 -8.12
N GLN A 352 13.49 -35.77 -8.48
CA GLN A 352 12.70 -35.93 -9.71
C GLN A 352 13.34 -35.10 -10.84
N ASN A 353 13.48 -35.71 -12.03
CA ASN A 353 14.11 -35.06 -13.18
C ASN A 353 13.25 -33.98 -13.84
N ASP A 354 11.96 -33.90 -13.50
CA ASP A 354 10.98 -33.03 -14.14
C ASP A 354 10.53 -31.87 -13.24
N ILE A 355 11.33 -31.49 -12.24
CA ILE A 355 11.01 -30.31 -11.41
C ILE A 355 11.43 -29.01 -12.10
N MET A 356 10.52 -28.04 -12.09
CA MET A 356 10.73 -26.64 -12.44
C MET A 356 10.25 -25.74 -11.31
N GLY A 357 10.72 -24.49 -11.30
CA GLY A 357 10.46 -23.55 -10.23
C GLY A 357 10.35 -22.10 -10.67
N ALA A 358 9.82 -21.26 -9.80
CA ALA A 358 10.06 -19.82 -9.87
C ALA A 358 10.28 -19.27 -8.46
N MET A 359 11.04 -18.19 -8.37
CA MET A 359 11.37 -17.53 -7.10
C MET A 359 11.11 -16.05 -7.14
N ILE A 360 10.62 -15.52 -6.02
CA ILE A 360 10.46 -14.09 -5.81
C ILE A 360 11.17 -13.72 -4.52
N ASN A 361 12.05 -12.72 -4.63
CA ASN A 361 12.59 -12.07 -3.46
C ASN A 361 11.57 -11.06 -2.95
N PHE A 362 11.42 -10.98 -1.64
CA PHE A 362 10.64 -9.95 -0.99
C PHE A 362 11.49 -9.24 0.04
N GLU A 363 11.30 -7.93 0.15
CA GLU A 363 12.13 -7.04 0.96
C GLU A 363 11.24 -6.01 1.66
N GLY A 364 11.43 -5.80 2.96
CA GLY A 364 10.73 -4.77 3.73
C GLY A 364 10.61 -5.18 5.18
N ASP A 365 9.41 -4.99 5.76
CA ASP A 365 9.15 -5.35 7.16
C ASP A 365 9.41 -6.85 7.46
N VAL A 366 9.34 -7.68 6.41
CA VAL A 366 9.93 -9.02 6.36
C VAL A 366 10.71 -9.14 5.06
N SER A 367 11.89 -9.75 5.11
CA SER A 367 12.68 -10.04 3.90
C SER A 367 12.93 -11.53 3.75
N GLY A 368 13.06 -11.97 2.51
CA GLY A 368 13.36 -13.36 2.18
C GLY A 368 13.13 -13.69 0.71
N VAL A 369 13.07 -14.99 0.44
CA VAL A 369 12.73 -15.56 -0.86
C VAL A 369 11.60 -16.56 -0.68
N VAL A 370 10.60 -16.47 -1.55
CA VAL A 370 9.60 -17.50 -1.74
C VAL A 370 9.91 -18.22 -3.06
N ALA A 371 10.04 -19.54 -2.99
CA ALA A 371 10.24 -20.41 -4.14
C ALA A 371 9.08 -21.39 -4.21
N LEU A 372 8.52 -21.54 -5.41
CA LEU A 372 7.46 -22.49 -5.68
C LEU A 372 7.98 -23.48 -6.73
N CYS A 373 7.88 -24.77 -6.44
CA CYS A 373 8.46 -25.84 -7.24
C CYS A 373 7.40 -26.90 -7.56
N PHE A 374 7.34 -27.30 -8.82
CA PHE A 374 6.38 -28.28 -9.35
C PHE A 374 7.09 -29.27 -10.26
N SER A 375 6.50 -30.45 -10.44
CA SER A 375 6.84 -31.27 -11.60
C SER A 375 6.20 -30.69 -12.88
N LYS A 376 6.84 -30.88 -14.04
CA LYS A 376 6.33 -30.40 -15.34
C LYS A 376 4.91 -30.88 -15.60
N MET A 377 4.59 -32.11 -15.19
CA MET A 377 3.25 -32.68 -15.30
C MET A 377 2.19 -31.84 -14.56
N ILE A 378 2.50 -31.39 -13.34
CA ILE A 378 1.55 -30.60 -12.54
C ILE A 378 1.38 -29.21 -13.14
N VAL A 379 2.45 -28.59 -13.64
CA VAL A 379 2.35 -27.28 -14.31
C VAL A 379 1.47 -27.36 -15.56
N LYS A 380 1.61 -28.43 -16.37
CA LYS A 380 0.73 -28.68 -17.52
C LYS A 380 -0.73 -28.79 -17.15
N GLU A 381 -1.03 -29.57 -16.10
CA GLU A 381 -2.39 -29.75 -15.62
C GLU A 381 -2.96 -28.44 -15.05
N ALA A 382 -2.17 -27.73 -14.24
CA ALA A 382 -2.56 -26.43 -13.70
C ALA A 382 -2.78 -25.39 -14.80
N SER A 383 -1.97 -25.40 -15.87
CA SER A 383 -2.16 -24.55 -17.06
C SER A 383 -3.45 -24.89 -17.79
N MET A 384 -3.72 -26.17 -18.05
CA MET A 384 -4.97 -26.60 -18.69
C MET A 384 -6.20 -26.14 -17.89
N MET A 385 -6.14 -26.25 -16.56
CA MET A 385 -7.21 -25.80 -15.68
C MET A 385 -7.44 -24.29 -15.71
N LEU A 386 -6.39 -23.50 -15.94
CA LEU A 386 -6.42 -22.04 -15.85
C LEU A 386 -6.70 -21.37 -17.21
N LEU A 387 -6.06 -21.86 -18.27
CA LEU A 387 -6.11 -21.28 -19.62
C LEU A 387 -7.05 -22.03 -20.58
N GLY A 388 -7.45 -23.26 -20.24
CA GLY A 388 -8.26 -24.12 -21.12
C GLY A 388 -7.46 -24.73 -22.29
N GLU A 389 -6.14 -24.52 -22.30
CA GLU A 389 -5.21 -25.07 -23.28
C GLU A 389 -3.98 -25.67 -22.58
N GLU A 390 -3.42 -26.73 -23.16
CA GLU A 390 -2.23 -27.39 -22.63
C GLU A 390 -0.99 -26.64 -23.11
N SER A 391 -0.16 -26.17 -22.20
CA SER A 391 1.15 -25.61 -22.55
C SER A 391 2.01 -26.67 -23.24
N GLN A 392 2.52 -26.32 -24.42
CA GLN A 392 3.27 -27.24 -25.27
C GLN A 392 4.78 -27.12 -25.09
N SER A 393 5.25 -25.97 -24.58
CA SER A 393 6.67 -25.66 -24.43
C SER A 393 7.10 -25.49 -22.97
N ASP A 394 8.37 -25.76 -22.69
CA ASP A 394 8.96 -25.46 -21.36
C ASP A 394 8.90 -23.96 -21.04
N GLU A 395 8.92 -23.09 -22.05
CA GLU A 395 8.86 -21.63 -21.89
C GLU A 395 7.47 -21.18 -21.40
N GLU A 396 6.39 -21.69 -22.01
CA GLU A 396 5.02 -21.45 -21.53
C GLU A 396 4.82 -21.95 -20.09
N LEU A 397 5.37 -23.13 -19.77
CA LEU A 397 5.30 -23.68 -18.41
C LEU A 397 6.04 -22.79 -17.40
N LEU A 398 7.18 -22.22 -17.79
CA LEU A 398 7.94 -21.28 -16.94
C LEU A 398 7.21 -19.96 -16.73
N ASP A 399 6.45 -19.48 -17.72
CA ASP A 399 5.62 -18.29 -17.57
C ASP A 399 4.46 -18.56 -16.60
N VAL A 400 3.79 -19.71 -16.74
CA VAL A 400 2.69 -20.13 -15.86
C VAL A 400 3.15 -20.24 -14.40
N ILE A 401 4.26 -20.93 -14.13
CA ILE A 401 4.79 -21.07 -12.76
C ILE A 401 5.28 -19.72 -12.19
N SER A 402 5.81 -18.85 -13.04
CA SER A 402 6.22 -17.49 -12.65
C SER A 402 5.01 -16.65 -12.25
N GLU A 403 3.91 -16.75 -12.99
CA GLU A 403 2.67 -16.04 -12.69
C GLU A 403 2.04 -16.57 -11.39
N PHE A 404 2.00 -17.88 -11.17
CA PHE A 404 1.57 -18.45 -9.88
C PHE A 404 2.40 -17.92 -8.72
N THR A 405 3.73 -17.93 -8.86
CA THR A 405 4.64 -17.44 -7.81
C THR A 405 4.41 -15.95 -7.55
N ASN A 406 4.20 -15.16 -8.61
CA ASN A 406 3.91 -13.73 -8.52
C ASN A 406 2.58 -13.44 -7.82
N ILE A 407 1.52 -14.17 -8.15
CA ILE A 407 0.22 -14.04 -7.49
C ILE A 407 0.33 -14.44 -6.00
N ILE A 408 1.05 -15.52 -5.69
CA ILE A 408 1.25 -15.97 -4.30
C ILE A 408 2.03 -14.94 -3.49
N ALA A 409 3.13 -14.42 -4.03
CA ALA A 409 3.92 -13.38 -3.36
C ALA A 409 3.12 -12.07 -3.22
N GLY A 410 2.33 -11.70 -4.24
CA GLY A 410 1.43 -10.55 -4.21
C GLY A 410 0.35 -10.67 -3.14
N ARG A 411 -0.29 -11.84 -3.02
CA ARG A 411 -1.26 -12.12 -1.95
C ARG A 411 -0.61 -12.19 -0.56
N ALA A 412 0.61 -12.71 -0.44
CA ALA A 412 1.31 -12.68 0.84
C ALA A 412 1.64 -11.24 1.26
N LYS A 413 2.17 -10.42 0.33
CA LYS A 413 2.36 -8.98 0.51
C LYS A 413 1.08 -8.27 0.95
N ALA A 414 -0.04 -8.68 0.37
CA ALA A 414 -1.36 -8.15 0.68
C ALA A 414 -1.78 -8.36 2.14
N VAL A 415 -1.80 -9.62 2.56
CA VAL A 415 -2.16 -10.01 3.93
C VAL A 415 -1.22 -9.39 4.94
N LEU A 416 0.08 -9.32 4.63
CA LEU A 416 1.06 -8.63 5.48
C LEU A 416 0.70 -7.15 5.66
N SER A 417 0.21 -6.48 4.62
CA SER A 417 -0.19 -5.06 4.68
C SER A 417 -1.34 -4.82 5.66
N GLU A 418 -2.29 -5.75 5.81
CA GLU A 418 -3.36 -5.66 6.81
C GLU A 418 -2.83 -5.64 8.24
N HIS A 419 -1.71 -6.33 8.46
CA HIS A 419 -1.01 -6.38 9.75
C HIS A 419 -0.01 -5.23 9.91
N ASN A 420 -0.12 -4.18 9.09
CA ASN A 420 0.81 -3.04 9.02
C ASN A 420 2.25 -3.43 8.68
N LEU A 421 2.45 -4.52 7.94
CA LEU A 421 3.74 -4.95 7.41
C LEU A 421 3.80 -4.68 5.90
N SER A 422 4.80 -3.91 5.46
CA SER A 422 5.01 -3.52 4.08
C SER A 422 6.24 -4.20 3.51
N ILE A 423 6.02 -5.03 2.50
CA ILE A 423 7.09 -5.66 1.72
C ILE A 423 6.96 -5.26 0.24
N GLY A 424 8.09 -5.04 -0.41
CA GLY A 424 8.24 -5.06 -1.86
C GLY A 424 8.51 -6.49 -2.34
N ILE A 425 8.12 -6.81 -3.57
CA ILE A 425 8.41 -8.10 -4.20
C ILE A 425 9.13 -7.86 -5.53
N SER A 426 10.12 -8.68 -5.85
CA SER A 426 10.81 -8.66 -7.13
C SER A 426 9.98 -9.32 -8.22
N LEU A 427 10.40 -9.13 -9.48
CA LEU A 427 9.91 -10.00 -10.55
C LEU A 427 10.29 -11.46 -10.28
N PRO A 428 9.47 -12.43 -10.73
CA PRO A 428 9.79 -13.83 -10.62
C PRO A 428 11.02 -14.18 -11.45
N LYS A 429 11.89 -15.01 -10.88
CA LYS A 429 13.00 -15.64 -11.58
C LYS A 429 12.67 -17.12 -11.77
N ALA A 430 12.36 -17.48 -13.02
CA ALA A 430 12.04 -18.85 -13.39
C ALA A 430 13.29 -19.75 -13.36
N CYS A 431 13.11 -21.03 -13.04
CA CYS A 431 14.14 -22.05 -12.94
C CYS A 431 13.69 -23.28 -13.73
N ARG A 432 14.50 -23.71 -14.70
CA ARG A 432 14.21 -24.82 -15.60
C ARG A 432 14.36 -26.20 -14.97
N SER A 433 15.12 -26.26 -13.87
CA SER A 433 15.50 -27.51 -13.21
C SER A 433 15.61 -27.35 -11.70
N GLU A 434 15.53 -28.47 -10.99
CA GLU A 434 15.81 -28.53 -9.55
C GLU A 434 17.25 -28.07 -9.21
N ASP A 435 18.21 -28.30 -10.10
CA ASP A 435 19.60 -27.88 -9.92
C ASP A 435 19.75 -26.36 -9.91
N GLU A 436 19.05 -25.65 -10.80
CA GLU A 436 18.99 -24.18 -10.79
C GLU A 436 18.37 -23.65 -9.50
N ILE A 437 17.33 -24.33 -8.99
CA ILE A 437 16.67 -23.99 -7.73
C ILE A 437 17.66 -24.12 -6.57
N VAL A 438 18.37 -25.25 -6.50
CA VAL A 438 19.37 -25.48 -5.46
C VAL A 438 20.50 -24.45 -5.55
N ALA A 439 21.00 -24.16 -6.75
CA ALA A 439 22.05 -23.16 -6.97
C ALA A 439 21.66 -21.78 -6.43
N MET A 440 20.39 -21.39 -6.54
CA MET A 440 19.88 -20.11 -6.01
C MET A 440 19.62 -20.11 -4.51
N LEU A 441 19.32 -21.27 -3.93
CA LEU A 441 19.02 -21.43 -2.50
C LEU A 441 20.21 -21.93 -1.68
N VAL A 442 21.41 -22.06 -2.29
CA VAL A 442 22.62 -22.55 -1.62
C VAL A 442 22.88 -21.75 -0.35
N GLY A 443 23.04 -22.48 0.76
CA GLY A 443 23.40 -21.89 2.06
C GLY A 443 22.26 -21.15 2.76
N LYS A 444 21.04 -21.10 2.18
CA LYS A 444 19.86 -20.55 2.84
C LYS A 444 19.17 -21.62 3.68
N GLN A 445 18.96 -21.31 4.96
CA GLN A 445 18.07 -22.07 5.82
C GLN A 445 16.67 -21.51 5.66
N GLY A 446 15.70 -22.39 5.41
CA GLY A 446 14.32 -22.00 5.18
C GLY A 446 13.34 -23.01 5.75
N VAL A 447 12.08 -22.83 5.39
CA VAL A 447 11.00 -23.76 5.68
C VAL A 447 10.55 -24.36 4.36
N GLN A 448 10.77 -25.66 4.22
CA GLN A 448 10.17 -26.44 3.14
C GLN A 448 8.79 -26.88 3.57
N VAL A 449 7.79 -26.45 2.82
CA VAL A 449 6.38 -26.79 3.02
C VAL A 449 6.00 -27.73 1.89
N ASN A 450 5.64 -28.96 2.27
CA ASN A 450 5.14 -29.93 1.31
C ASN A 450 3.63 -29.70 1.15
N LEU A 451 3.24 -29.49 -0.09
CA LEU A 451 1.86 -29.24 -0.49
C LEU A 451 1.41 -30.36 -1.44
N LEU A 452 0.11 -30.54 -1.53
CA LEU A 452 -0.54 -31.37 -2.53
C LEU A 452 -1.51 -30.50 -3.33
N LEU A 453 -1.52 -30.64 -4.65
CA LEU A 453 -2.58 -30.15 -5.53
C LEU A 453 -3.21 -31.36 -6.20
N ASN A 454 -4.51 -31.61 -5.97
CA ASN A 454 -5.20 -32.81 -6.46
C ASN A 454 -4.46 -34.11 -6.12
N ASN A 455 -3.94 -34.19 -4.89
CA ASN A 455 -3.10 -35.29 -4.37
C ASN A 455 -1.73 -35.47 -5.06
N LYS A 456 -1.28 -34.52 -5.90
CA LYS A 456 0.07 -34.52 -6.50
C LYS A 456 1.02 -33.57 -5.73
N PRO A 457 2.27 -33.98 -5.47
CA PRO A 457 3.18 -33.23 -4.61
C PRO A 457 3.77 -31.99 -5.29
N LEU A 458 3.84 -30.90 -4.53
CA LEU A 458 4.57 -29.69 -4.89
C LEU A 458 5.23 -29.08 -3.65
N ILE A 459 6.22 -28.22 -3.84
CA ILE A 459 7.00 -27.63 -2.76
C ILE A 459 6.84 -26.12 -2.78
N LEU A 460 6.53 -25.55 -1.62
CA LEU A 460 6.75 -24.14 -1.32
C LEU A 460 7.94 -24.03 -0.36
N PHE A 461 8.95 -23.25 -0.73
CA PHE A 461 10.11 -23.02 0.12
C PHE A 461 10.22 -21.55 0.47
N LEU A 462 10.34 -21.25 1.76
CA LEU A 462 10.46 -19.89 2.29
C LEU A 462 11.79 -19.77 3.02
N ALA A 463 12.65 -18.87 2.58
CA ALA A 463 13.97 -18.66 3.20
C ALA A 463 14.23 -17.19 3.43
N HIS A 464 15.18 -16.88 4.32
CA HIS A 464 15.75 -15.53 4.43
C HIS A 464 16.90 -15.40 3.43
#